data_AF-A0A3C0UZJ9-F1
#
_entry.id   AF-A0A3C0UZJ9-F1
#
_cell.length_a   1.000
_cell.length_b   1.000
_cell.length_c   1.000
_cell.angle_alpha   90.00
_cell.angle_beta   90.00
_cell.angle_gamma   90.00
#
_symmetry.space_group_name_H-M   'P 1'
#
loop_
_entity.id
_entity.type
_entity.pdbx_description
1 polymer ?
#
loop_
_entity_poly.entity_id
_entity_poly.type
_entity_poly.pdbx_seq_one_letter_code
_entity_poly.pdbx_strand_id
1 'polypeptide(L)'
;MPNYSKIFEGEESITQQEFEDWHEQTVLELVQKQPHFSVGWAAQTLDYFLQTAVKLAGFGRPDLQKWLHPVMFCGQEEEDVRDSYQTKLSDITSYSEYKTLINSLNIKAKQYSDEFFLP
;
A
#
# COMPACT_ATOMS: atom_id res chain seq x y z
N MET A 1 -5.96 17.11 7.93
CA MET A 1 -5.20 15.99 8.53
C MET A 1 -5.89 14.75 8.04
N PRO A 2 -5.16 13.67 7.71
CA PRO A 2 -5.80 12.49 7.18
C PRO A 2 -6.94 12.02 8.08
N ASN A 3 -8.08 11.72 7.49
CA ASN A 3 -9.25 11.32 8.24
C ASN A 3 -9.16 9.83 8.62
N TYR A 4 -8.34 9.52 9.62
CA TYR A 4 -8.09 8.14 10.05
C TYR A 4 -9.32 7.44 10.65
N SER A 5 -10.31 8.17 11.17
CA SER A 5 -11.54 7.55 11.69
C SER A 5 -12.32 6.83 10.58
N LYS A 6 -12.23 7.28 9.31
CA LYS A 6 -12.87 6.62 8.16
C LYS A 6 -12.47 5.14 7.99
N ILE A 7 -11.26 4.78 8.40
CA ILE A 7 -10.74 3.41 8.29
C ILE A 7 -10.62 2.67 9.63
N PHE A 8 -10.44 3.40 10.75
CA PHE A 8 -10.27 2.78 12.06
C PHE A 8 -11.56 2.63 12.86
N GLU A 9 -12.58 3.44 12.57
CA GLU A 9 -13.83 3.46 13.32
C GLU A 9 -15.00 2.99 12.45
N GLY A 10 -15.90 2.21 13.05
CA GLY A 10 -17.10 1.69 12.38
C GLY A 10 -17.24 0.17 12.54
N GLU A 11 -18.48 -0.28 12.66
CA GLU A 11 -18.82 -1.70 12.84
C GLU A 11 -18.96 -2.45 11.50
N GLU A 12 -19.19 -1.72 10.41
CA GLU A 12 -19.36 -2.30 9.07
C GLU A 12 -18.00 -2.58 8.42
N SER A 13 -17.90 -3.75 7.74
CA SER A 13 -16.73 -4.09 6.92
C SER A 13 -16.42 -2.98 5.93
N ILE A 14 -15.16 -2.57 5.89
CA ILE A 14 -14.71 -1.62 4.88
C ILE A 14 -14.59 -2.33 3.53
N THR A 15 -15.07 -1.69 2.47
CA THR A 15 -14.92 -2.19 1.10
C THR A 15 -13.54 -1.81 0.53
N GLN A 16 -13.09 -2.54 -0.49
CA GLN A 16 -11.85 -2.21 -1.20
C GLN A 16 -11.89 -0.79 -1.77
N GLN A 17 -13.01 -0.37 -2.37
CA GLN A 17 -13.13 0.96 -2.96
C GLN A 17 -13.06 2.07 -1.90
N GLU A 18 -13.70 1.90 -0.75
CA GLU A 18 -13.62 2.86 0.35
C GLU A 18 -12.19 3.05 0.86
N PHE A 19 -11.44 1.94 0.97
CA PHE A 19 -10.04 1.96 1.34
C PHE A 19 -9.20 2.69 0.29
N GLU A 20 -9.35 2.33 -1.00
CA GLU A 20 -8.61 2.93 -2.11
C GLU A 20 -8.84 4.44 -2.21
N ASP A 21 -10.09 4.89 -2.12
CA ASP A 21 -10.44 6.32 -2.16
C ASP A 21 -9.82 7.08 -0.98
N TRP A 22 -9.88 6.48 0.21
CA TRP A 22 -9.27 7.07 1.41
C TRP A 22 -7.75 7.10 1.33
N HIS A 23 -7.14 6.04 0.81
CA HIS A 23 -5.69 5.91 0.69
C HIS A 23 -5.14 6.93 -0.32
N GLU A 24 -5.76 7.05 -1.50
CA GLU A 24 -5.42 8.07 -2.50
C GLU A 24 -5.47 9.48 -1.92
N GLN A 25 -6.61 9.82 -1.31
CA GLN A 25 -6.77 11.13 -0.69
C GLN A 25 -5.68 11.40 0.36
N THR A 26 -5.41 10.41 1.22
CA THR A 26 -4.44 10.55 2.31
C THR A 26 -3.01 10.72 1.78
N VAL A 27 -2.63 9.97 0.75
CA VAL A 27 -1.32 10.08 0.11
C VAL A 27 -1.13 11.46 -0.51
N LEU A 28 -2.13 11.95 -1.24
CA LEU A 28 -2.07 13.28 -1.84
C LEU A 28 -2.01 14.38 -0.78
N GLU A 29 -2.74 14.26 0.33
CA GLU A 29 -2.64 15.16 1.47
C GLU A 29 -1.24 15.14 2.13
N LEU A 30 -0.59 13.97 2.21
CA LEU A 30 0.77 13.83 2.74
C LEU A 30 1.79 14.54 1.84
N VAL A 31 1.70 14.34 0.53
CA VAL A 31 2.58 15.03 -0.46
C VAL A 31 2.39 16.54 -0.40
N GLN A 32 1.15 17.03 -0.29
CA GLN A 32 0.89 18.47 -0.16
C GLN A 32 1.53 19.08 1.09
N LYS A 33 1.59 18.32 2.20
CA LYS A 33 2.20 18.77 3.46
C LYS A 33 3.71 18.60 3.52
N GLN A 34 4.23 17.62 2.78
CA GLN A 34 5.65 17.31 2.71
C GLN A 34 6.07 17.33 1.24
N PRO A 35 6.31 18.53 0.66
CA PRO A 35 6.56 18.67 -0.78
C PRO A 35 7.80 17.94 -1.29
N HIS A 36 8.66 17.49 -0.37
CA HIS A 36 9.87 16.72 -0.67
C HIS A 36 9.57 15.22 -0.88
N PHE A 37 8.36 14.76 -0.56
CA PHE A 37 7.95 13.38 -0.76
C PHE A 37 7.41 13.20 -2.17
N SER A 38 7.92 12.19 -2.87
CA SER A 38 7.23 11.63 -4.03
C SER A 38 5.94 10.94 -3.56
N VAL A 39 5.01 10.70 -4.49
CA VAL A 39 3.81 9.91 -4.19
C VAL A 39 4.19 8.52 -3.71
N GLY A 40 5.19 7.90 -4.33
CA GLY A 40 5.71 6.59 -3.91
C GLY A 40 6.19 6.58 -2.45
N TRP A 41 6.95 7.59 -2.01
CA TRP A 41 7.41 7.69 -0.63
C TRP A 41 6.28 7.98 0.37
N ALA A 42 5.35 8.87 0.00
CA ALA A 42 4.19 9.17 0.83
C ALA A 42 3.31 7.93 1.05
N ALA A 43 3.03 7.19 -0.02
CA ALA A 43 2.28 5.93 0.04
C ALA A 43 3.02 4.87 0.88
N GLN A 44 4.31 4.65 0.60
CA GLN A 44 5.13 3.70 1.36
C GLN A 44 5.14 4.00 2.88
N THR A 45 5.21 5.27 3.24
CA THR A 45 5.19 5.70 4.65
C THR A 45 3.84 5.37 5.30
N LEU A 46 2.75 5.62 4.58
CA LEU A 46 1.40 5.31 5.03
C LEU A 46 1.20 3.79 5.18
N ASP A 47 1.63 3.01 4.19
CA ASP A 47 1.53 1.55 4.18
C ASP A 47 2.28 0.92 5.35
N TYR A 48 3.47 1.44 5.68
CA TYR A 48 4.26 0.97 6.82
C TYR A 48 3.53 1.22 8.15
N PHE A 49 2.94 2.41 8.31
CA PHE A 49 2.10 2.74 9.45
C PHE A 49 0.88 1.81 9.54
N LEU A 50 0.18 1.59 8.41
CA LEU A 50 -1.02 0.75 8.37
C LEU A 50 -0.72 -0.72 8.66
N GLN A 51 0.39 -1.26 8.15
CA GLN A 51 0.81 -2.61 8.51
C GLN A 51 1.00 -2.75 10.02
N THR A 52 1.64 -1.76 10.65
CA THR A 52 1.86 -1.79 12.10
C THR A 52 0.54 -1.66 12.86
N ALA A 53 -0.29 -0.67 12.52
CA ALA A 53 -1.54 -0.40 13.22
C ALA A 53 -2.57 -1.52 13.05
N VAL A 54 -2.72 -2.05 11.83
CA VAL A 54 -3.78 -3.00 11.49
C VAL A 54 -3.33 -4.44 11.72
N LYS A 55 -2.17 -4.85 11.20
CA LYS A 55 -1.74 -6.25 11.31
C LYS A 55 -1.16 -6.60 12.67
N LEU A 56 -0.37 -5.69 13.27
CA LEU A 56 0.29 -5.98 14.55
C LEU A 56 -0.56 -5.58 15.75
N ALA A 57 -1.22 -4.42 15.70
CA ALA A 57 -2.02 -3.91 16.82
C ALA A 57 -3.53 -4.20 16.70
N GLY A 58 -4.01 -4.71 15.57
CA GLY A 58 -5.41 -5.13 15.39
C GLY A 58 -6.41 -3.97 15.28
N PHE A 59 -5.96 -2.74 14.98
CA PHE A 59 -6.86 -1.62 14.76
C PHE A 59 -7.48 -1.65 13.36
N GLY A 60 -8.71 -1.14 13.22
CA GLY A 60 -9.37 -1.09 11.91
C GLY A 60 -10.84 -1.47 11.98
N ARG A 61 -11.59 -0.95 11.01
CA ARG A 61 -12.87 -1.56 10.62
C ARG A 61 -12.67 -3.02 10.22
N PRO A 62 -13.70 -3.87 10.34
CA PRO A 62 -13.62 -5.25 9.88
C PRO A 62 -13.15 -5.32 8.42
N ASP A 63 -12.39 -6.38 8.10
CA ASP A 63 -11.81 -6.64 6.77
C ASP A 63 -10.75 -5.65 6.26
N LEU A 64 -10.42 -4.57 6.99
CA LEU A 64 -9.39 -3.61 6.59
C LEU A 64 -8.05 -4.29 6.24
N GLN A 65 -7.65 -5.30 7.01
CA GLN A 65 -6.41 -6.05 6.79
C GLN A 65 -6.32 -6.70 5.40
N LYS A 66 -7.46 -6.99 4.74
CA LYS A 66 -7.52 -7.62 3.41
C LYS A 66 -7.13 -6.66 2.29
N TRP A 67 -7.29 -5.36 2.53
CA TRP A 67 -7.14 -4.32 1.50
C TRP A 67 -5.80 -3.58 1.58
N LEU A 68 -5.02 -3.80 2.64
CA LEU A 68 -3.73 -3.14 2.81
C LEU A 68 -2.79 -3.41 1.63
N HIS A 69 -2.17 -2.35 1.13
CA HIS A 69 -1.14 -2.50 0.12
C HIS A 69 0.14 -3.11 0.73
N PRO A 70 0.93 -3.84 -0.09
CA PRO A 70 2.20 -4.37 0.36
C PRO A 70 3.19 -3.24 0.68
N VAL A 71 3.93 -3.42 1.76
CA VAL A 71 5.04 -2.53 2.12
C VAL A 71 6.23 -2.88 1.24
N MET A 72 6.75 -1.90 0.50
CA MET A 72 7.93 -2.08 -0.35
C MET A 72 9.18 -1.86 0.50
N PHE A 73 9.82 -2.93 0.96
CA PHE A 73 11.01 -2.80 1.80
C PHE A 73 12.17 -2.16 1.04
N CYS A 74 12.57 -0.96 1.45
CA CYS A 74 13.84 -0.36 1.05
C CYS A 74 14.93 -1.03 1.90
N GLY A 75 15.58 -2.08 1.38
CA GLY A 75 16.73 -2.70 2.04
C GLY A 75 16.83 -4.24 1.98
N GLN A 76 15.85 -4.95 1.43
CA GLN A 76 16.07 -6.32 0.95
C GLN A 76 16.18 -6.27 -0.56
N GLU A 77 17.42 -6.05 -1.00
CA GLU A 77 17.91 -6.54 -2.27
C GLU A 77 17.85 -8.08 -2.23
N GLU A 78 16.65 -8.66 -2.28
CA GLU A 78 16.53 -9.99 -2.88
C GLU A 78 16.84 -9.76 -4.36
N GLU A 79 17.98 -10.28 -4.80
CA GLU A 79 18.50 -10.16 -6.17
C GLU A 79 17.44 -10.48 -7.24
N ASP A 80 16.40 -11.23 -6.90
CA ASP A 80 15.28 -11.61 -7.78
C ASP A 80 14.19 -10.53 -7.96
N VAL A 81 13.97 -9.61 -7.01
CA VAL A 81 12.93 -8.56 -7.15
C VAL A 81 13.49 -7.33 -7.87
N ARG A 82 14.80 -7.09 -7.71
CA ARG A 82 15.54 -5.94 -8.24
C ARG A 82 15.58 -5.93 -9.78
N ASP A 83 15.62 -7.10 -10.42
CA ASP A 83 15.58 -7.21 -11.88
C ASP A 83 14.18 -6.96 -12.47
N SER A 84 13.14 -7.03 -11.64
CA SER A 84 11.76 -7.01 -12.12
C SER A 84 11.05 -5.66 -11.99
N TYR A 85 11.65 -4.69 -11.29
CA TYR A 85 11.12 -3.32 -11.14
C TYR A 85 12.25 -2.29 -11.13
N GLN A 86 12.44 -1.60 -12.25
CA GLN A 86 13.40 -0.49 -12.36
C GLN A 86 12.92 0.80 -11.69
N THR A 87 11.66 0.88 -11.25
CA THR A 87 11.05 2.12 -10.75
C THR A 87 11.40 2.35 -9.29
N LYS A 88 12.17 3.41 -9.02
CA LYS A 88 12.42 3.85 -7.65
C LYS A 88 11.17 4.54 -7.10
N LEU A 89 10.91 4.39 -5.80
CA LEU A 89 9.80 5.10 -5.14
C LEU A 89 9.88 6.62 -5.29
N SER A 90 11.10 7.16 -5.36
CA SER A 90 11.36 8.58 -5.64
C SER A 90 10.81 9.05 -6.98
N ASP A 91 10.69 8.14 -7.95
CA ASP A 91 10.35 8.47 -9.33
C ASP A 91 8.83 8.38 -9.57
N ILE A 92 8.08 7.84 -8.60
CA ILE A 92 6.62 7.73 -8.64
C ILE A 92 6.02 9.06 -8.17
N THR A 93 5.49 9.83 -9.13
CA THR A 93 5.02 11.21 -8.89
C THR A 93 3.50 11.34 -8.90
N SER A 94 2.79 10.31 -9.37
CA SER A 94 1.32 10.28 -9.40
C SER A 94 0.77 9.04 -8.70
N TYR A 95 -0.47 9.15 -8.18
CA TYR A 95 -1.13 8.02 -7.54
C TYR A 95 -1.50 6.92 -8.54
N SER A 96 -1.77 7.26 -9.80
CA SER A 96 -1.99 6.30 -10.88
C SER A 96 -0.76 5.43 -11.18
N GLU A 97 0.45 6.00 -11.11
CA GLU A 97 1.70 5.25 -11.24
C GLU A 97 1.87 4.28 -10.07
N TYR A 98 1.64 4.76 -8.85
CA TYR A 98 1.66 3.93 -7.64
C TYR A 98 0.66 2.78 -7.73
N LYS A 99 -0.59 3.05 -8.14
CA LYS A 99 -1.64 2.03 -8.28
C LYS A 99 -1.27 0.97 -9.33
N THR A 100 -0.66 1.37 -10.43
CA THR A 100 -0.14 0.44 -11.45
C THR A 100 0.94 -0.48 -10.86
N LEU A 101 1.83 0.05 -10.03
CA LEU A 101 2.84 -0.74 -9.32
C LEU A 101 2.19 -1.74 -8.36
N ILE A 102 1.27 -1.31 -7.50
CA ILE A 102 0.57 -2.20 -6.55
C ILE A 102 -0.18 -3.32 -7.28
N ASN A 103 -0.89 -3.00 -8.36
CA ASN A 103 -1.58 -4.01 -9.16
C ASN A 103 -0.61 -5.03 -9.76
N SER A 104 0.54 -4.58 -10.25
CA SER A 104 1.58 -5.45 -10.79
C SER A 104 2.14 -6.39 -9.72
N LEU A 105 2.32 -5.91 -8.48
CA LEU A 105 2.77 -6.72 -7.34
C LEU A 105 1.73 -7.77 -6.95
N ASN A 106 0.45 -7.40 -6.91
CA ASN A 106 -0.63 -8.33 -6.60
C ASN A 106 -0.77 -9.45 -7.64
N ILE A 107 -0.56 -9.14 -8.93
CA ILE A 107 -0.54 -10.14 -10.00
C ILE A 107 0.60 -11.13 -9.79
N LYS A 108 1.83 -10.64 -9.55
CA LYS A 108 2.98 -11.51 -9.30
C LYS A 108 2.79 -12.37 -8.06
N ALA A 109 2.32 -11.80 -6.95
CA ALA A 109 2.05 -12.55 -5.72
C ALA A 109 1.06 -13.70 -5.94
N LYS A 110 0.04 -13.49 -6.79
CA LYS A 110 -0.91 -14.53 -7.18
C LYS A 110 -0.27 -15.61 -8.06
N GLN A 111 0.58 -15.24 -9.01
CA GLN A 111 1.30 -16.20 -9.85
C GLN A 111 2.22 -17.10 -9.02
N TYR A 112 2.97 -16.52 -8.07
CA TYR A 112 3.80 -17.29 -7.14
C TYR A 112 2.97 -18.20 -6.23
N SER A 113 1.78 -17.78 -5.77
CA SER A 113 0.93 -18.69 -4.99
C SER A 113 0.40 -19.86 -5.82
N ASP A 114 0.13 -19.66 -7.10
CA ASP A 114 -0.41 -20.70 -7.99
C ASP A 114 0.69 -21.70 -8.45
N GLU A 115 1.94 -21.24 -8.63
CA GLU A 115 3.07 -22.10 -9.05
C GLU A 115 3.64 -22.98 -7.93
N PHE A 116 3.58 -22.53 -6.67
CA PHE A 116 4.11 -23.26 -5.52
C PHE A 116 3.07 -24.17 -4.82
N PHE A 117 1.83 -24.14 -5.28
CA PHE A 117 0.76 -25.08 -4.93
C PHE A 117 0.37 -25.91 -6.16
N LEU A 118 1.30 -26.73 -6.68
CA LEU A 118 0.93 -27.88 -7.51
C LEU A 118 0.49 -29.05 -6.59
N PRO A 119 -0.56 -29.81 -6.97
CA PRO A 119 -1.13 -30.89 -6.16
C PRO A 119 -0.17 -32.06 -5.90
#